data_AF-A0A1J4JPG1-F1
#
_entry.id   AF-A0A1J4JPG1-F1
#
_cell.length_a   1.000
_cell.length_b   1.000
_cell.length_c   1.000
_cell.angle_alpha   90.00
_cell.angle_beta   90.00
_cell.angle_gamma   90.00
#
_symmetry.space_group_name_H-M   'P 1'
#
loop_
_entity.id
_entity.type
_entity.pdbx_description
1 polymer ?
#
loop_
_entity_poly.entity_id
_entity_poly.type
_entity_poly.pdbx_seq_one_letter_code
_entity_poly.pdbx_strand_id
1 'polypeptide(L)'
;MSEIRSEYLKAQVPIAEPLQAVQKKPFYITQNEEFKAYAQTPVSQHWSEFIHSVKLTDDTFPSEIIPNATYTWTQEGKTIKIKLNDSLKFNLDNPEEIRITETSITSPHIRGDFLFPILTSEIKENEIILIINEYPNTANSNDPIDKWPVLITGGEDPDPYSLYLLSELSKISEKAEFYYFWLIQAAEHGFELSQKSFAMNLLSGRKFEQAMYWFTRYAISTRDEFSQVVIAQYLFEAKDENTDPVLAENILINLVKEGAKDPLYYLGYLHLQKMENWNNDEKLAVKYLQESCEQNNDCLSMQLLADCYKSGLGCERDFKKGIYYEQLATKTALKEKVEEVKNEVTEKKEKIEEKSDIPLASFIASAVAVAGVAACGLYVFRRIFRK
;
A
#
# COMPACT_ATOMS: atom_id res chain seq x y z
N MET A 1 16.78 -12.15 -29.24
CA MET A 1 16.63 -11.09 -28.22
C MET A 1 16.73 -11.62 -26.79
N SER A 2 16.14 -12.78 -26.45
CA SER A 2 16.22 -13.36 -25.09
C SER A 2 17.64 -13.73 -24.63
N GLU A 3 18.48 -14.32 -25.50
CA GLU A 3 19.86 -14.68 -25.14
C GLU A 3 20.76 -13.47 -24.87
N ILE A 4 20.65 -12.42 -25.68
CA ILE A 4 21.42 -11.16 -25.50
C ILE A 4 21.00 -10.47 -24.19
N ARG A 5 19.71 -10.54 -23.83
CA ARG A 5 19.16 -9.98 -22.58
C ARG A 5 19.78 -10.61 -21.32
N SER A 6 20.06 -11.92 -21.38
CA SER A 6 20.64 -12.70 -20.28
C SER A 6 22.07 -12.29 -19.93
N GLU A 7 22.83 -11.76 -20.88
CA GLU A 7 24.26 -11.49 -20.67
C GLU A 7 24.53 -10.30 -19.76
N TYR A 8 23.70 -9.25 -19.81
CA TYR A 8 23.92 -7.99 -19.08
C TYR A 8 22.91 -7.71 -17.95
N LEU A 9 21.85 -8.53 -17.79
CA LEU A 9 20.97 -8.50 -16.62
C LEU A 9 21.57 -9.30 -15.45
N LYS A 10 22.78 -8.92 -15.04
CA LYS A 10 23.51 -9.53 -13.92
C LYS A 10 24.06 -8.43 -13.03
N ALA A 11 23.79 -8.55 -11.72
CA ALA A 11 24.34 -7.62 -10.75
C ALA A 11 25.86 -7.75 -10.70
N GLN A 12 26.55 -6.63 -10.46
CA GLN A 12 28.01 -6.60 -10.34
C GLN A 12 28.47 -7.47 -9.17
N VAL A 13 27.73 -7.42 -8.06
CA VAL A 13 27.93 -8.27 -6.89
C VAL A 13 26.59 -8.93 -6.55
N PRO A 14 26.39 -10.22 -6.90
CA PRO A 14 25.13 -10.91 -6.65
C PRO A 14 24.81 -11.08 -5.16
N ILE A 15 23.57 -10.80 -4.79
CA ILE A 15 23.00 -11.00 -3.45
C ILE A 15 21.85 -12.00 -3.59
N ALA A 16 21.88 -13.08 -2.80
CA ALA A 16 20.89 -14.16 -2.91
C ALA A 16 19.46 -13.70 -2.60
N GLU A 17 19.29 -12.95 -1.51
CA GLU A 17 18.00 -12.50 -0.99
C GLU A 17 18.04 -10.97 -0.78
N PRO A 18 18.01 -10.18 -1.87
CA PRO A 18 18.26 -8.75 -1.78
C PRO A 18 17.15 -8.01 -1.01
N LEU A 19 15.89 -8.41 -1.15
CA LEU A 19 14.81 -7.76 -0.43
C LEU A 19 14.91 -7.97 1.09
N GLN A 20 15.31 -9.15 1.54
CA GLN A 20 15.55 -9.47 2.95
C GLN A 20 16.83 -8.79 3.47
N ALA A 21 17.83 -8.58 2.61
CA ALA A 21 19.02 -7.82 2.99
C ALA A 21 18.73 -6.35 3.35
N VAL A 22 17.63 -5.77 2.84
CA VAL A 22 17.17 -4.43 3.24
C VAL A 22 16.88 -4.34 4.74
N GLN A 23 16.46 -5.43 5.38
CA GLN A 23 16.17 -5.46 6.82
C GLN A 23 17.41 -5.25 7.70
N LYS A 24 18.61 -5.31 7.11
CA LYS A 24 19.88 -5.05 7.80
C LYS A 24 20.34 -3.59 7.69
N LYS A 25 19.62 -2.75 6.94
CA LYS A 25 19.99 -1.34 6.76
C LYS A 25 19.68 -0.54 8.04
N PRO A 26 20.47 0.51 8.35
CA PRO A 26 20.30 1.30 9.57
C PRO A 26 18.87 1.80 9.76
N PHE A 27 18.27 2.40 8.71
CA PHE A 27 16.87 2.87 8.77
C PHE A 27 15.91 1.75 9.20
N TYR A 28 16.07 0.52 8.70
CA TYR A 28 15.13 -0.55 9.00
C TYR A 28 15.25 -0.98 10.46
N ILE A 29 16.47 -1.10 10.98
CA ILE A 29 16.72 -1.51 12.37
C ILE A 29 16.13 -0.48 13.33
N THR A 30 16.45 0.80 13.15
CA THR A 30 15.95 1.89 14.00
C THR A 30 14.42 1.97 13.95
N GLN A 31 13.84 1.96 12.75
CA GLN A 31 12.38 2.08 12.61
C GLN A 31 11.64 0.85 13.14
N ASN A 32 12.20 -0.36 13.01
CA ASN A 32 11.64 -1.57 13.61
C ASN A 32 11.60 -1.48 15.14
N GLU A 33 12.62 -0.92 15.79
CA GLU A 33 12.61 -0.70 17.25
C GLU A 33 11.57 0.35 17.64
N GLU A 34 11.52 1.49 16.93
CA GLU A 34 10.56 2.57 17.19
C GLU A 34 9.10 2.12 17.02
N PHE A 35 8.76 1.45 15.92
CA PHE A 35 7.39 0.99 15.69
C PHE A 35 6.98 -0.15 16.60
N LYS A 36 7.89 -1.05 17.00
CA LYS A 36 7.60 -2.06 18.04
C LYS A 36 7.35 -1.44 19.39
N ALA A 37 8.10 -0.39 19.77
CA ALA A 37 7.84 0.35 21.00
C ALA A 37 6.50 1.09 20.92
N TYR A 38 6.19 1.72 19.78
CA TYR A 38 4.90 2.37 19.55
C TYR A 38 3.73 1.38 19.63
N ALA A 39 3.88 0.17 19.07
CA ALA A 39 2.84 -0.86 19.09
C ALA A 39 2.40 -1.25 20.52
N GLN A 40 3.30 -1.12 21.50
CA GLN A 40 3.02 -1.39 22.91
C GLN A 40 2.31 -0.23 23.62
N THR A 41 2.16 0.92 22.98
CA THR A 41 1.44 2.06 23.58
C THR A 41 -0.06 1.79 23.59
N PRO A 42 -0.75 1.99 24.73
CA PRO A 42 -2.19 1.82 24.78
C PRO A 42 -2.87 2.89 23.92
N VAL A 43 -4.05 2.56 23.41
CA VAL A 43 -4.91 3.55 22.76
C VAL A 43 -5.24 4.67 23.76
N SER A 44 -5.37 5.90 23.25
CA SER A 44 -5.74 7.07 24.05
C SER A 44 -6.99 6.83 24.89
N GLN A 45 -7.00 7.36 26.12
CA GLN A 45 -8.11 7.22 27.08
C GLN A 45 -9.46 7.72 26.52
N HIS A 46 -9.42 8.60 25.51
CA HIS A 46 -10.60 9.15 24.85
C HIS A 46 -11.19 8.21 23.79
N TRP A 47 -10.55 7.07 23.50
CA TRP A 47 -11.03 6.10 22.53
C TRP A 47 -12.40 5.53 22.91
N SER A 48 -12.57 5.13 24.17
CA SER A 48 -13.83 4.56 24.63
C SER A 48 -14.97 5.56 24.48
N GLU A 49 -14.75 6.82 24.84
CA GLU A 49 -15.76 7.87 24.68
C GLU A 49 -16.08 8.09 23.20
N PHE A 50 -15.06 8.18 22.36
CA PHE A 50 -15.24 8.37 20.92
C PHE A 50 -16.03 7.23 20.30
N ILE A 51 -15.59 5.97 20.47
CA ILE A 51 -16.20 4.81 19.81
C ILE A 51 -17.68 4.70 20.19
N HIS A 52 -18.05 4.90 21.46
CA HIS A 52 -19.46 4.89 21.89
C HIS A 52 -20.28 6.09 21.38
N SER A 53 -19.64 7.17 20.94
CA SER A 53 -20.32 8.38 20.43
C SER A 53 -20.56 8.36 18.93
N VAL A 54 -19.89 7.47 18.19
CA VAL A 54 -19.98 7.41 16.73
C VAL A 54 -21.41 7.07 16.31
N LYS A 55 -21.98 7.92 15.46
CA LYS A 55 -23.23 7.67 14.74
C LYS A 55 -22.95 7.79 13.25
N LEU A 56 -23.17 6.72 12.49
CA LEU A 56 -23.17 6.81 11.04
C LEU A 56 -24.55 7.19 10.57
N THR A 57 -24.64 8.31 9.85
CA THR A 57 -25.92 8.83 9.34
C THR A 57 -26.30 8.27 7.97
N ASP A 58 -25.42 7.50 7.32
CA ASP A 58 -25.63 6.92 5.99
C ASP A 58 -24.79 5.63 5.78
N ASP A 59 -25.07 4.87 4.71
CA ASP A 59 -24.34 3.67 4.21
C ASP A 59 -22.87 3.95 3.77
N THR A 60 -22.20 4.88 4.45
CA THR A 60 -20.87 5.43 4.15
C THR A 60 -19.72 4.54 4.61
N PHE A 61 -19.99 3.45 5.32
CA PHE A 61 -18.95 2.47 5.60
C PHE A 61 -18.74 1.63 4.33
N PRO A 62 -17.50 1.42 3.85
CA PRO A 62 -17.27 0.71 2.61
C PRO A 62 -17.90 -0.69 2.67
N SER A 63 -19.04 -0.87 2.01
CA SER A 63 -19.64 -2.19 1.78
C SER A 63 -18.94 -2.95 0.65
N GLU A 64 -17.93 -2.32 0.02
CA GLU A 64 -17.05 -2.98 -0.93
C GLU A 64 -16.25 -4.07 -0.23
N ILE A 65 -16.04 -5.18 -0.94
CA ILE A 65 -15.18 -6.27 -0.48
C ILE A 65 -13.78 -5.69 -0.33
N ILE A 66 -13.38 -5.40 0.91
CA ILE A 66 -12.00 -5.03 1.23
C ILE A 66 -11.15 -6.25 0.84
N PRO A 67 -10.13 -6.08 -0.04
CA PRO A 67 -9.22 -7.16 -0.35
C PRO A 67 -8.66 -7.76 0.94
N ASN A 68 -8.71 -9.10 1.05
CA ASN A 68 -8.29 -9.84 2.25
C ASN A 68 -9.18 -9.66 3.50
N ALA A 69 -10.44 -9.23 3.36
CA ALA A 69 -11.40 -9.32 4.46
C ALA A 69 -11.53 -10.77 4.93
N THR A 70 -11.31 -10.99 6.24
CA THR A 70 -11.44 -12.30 6.87
C THR A 70 -12.89 -12.66 7.16
N TYR A 71 -13.76 -11.66 7.35
CA TYR A 71 -15.18 -11.85 7.62
C TYR A 71 -16.03 -10.64 7.16
N THR A 72 -17.33 -10.90 7.02
CA THR A 72 -18.38 -9.88 6.94
C THR A 72 -19.37 -10.09 8.09
N TRP A 73 -20.17 -9.07 8.38
CA TRP A 73 -21.20 -9.21 9.40
C TRP A 73 -22.42 -8.36 9.09
N THR A 74 -23.58 -8.77 9.61
CA THR A 74 -24.85 -8.07 9.50
C THR A 74 -25.54 -8.05 10.87
N GLN A 75 -26.35 -7.04 11.13
CA GLN A 75 -27.15 -6.98 12.36
C GLN A 75 -28.63 -6.78 12.04
N GLU A 76 -29.47 -7.61 12.65
CA GLU A 76 -30.93 -7.50 12.64
C GLU A 76 -31.42 -7.49 14.09
N GLY A 77 -31.84 -6.32 14.58
CA GLY A 77 -32.19 -6.13 15.99
C GLY A 77 -31.03 -6.49 16.92
N LYS A 78 -31.24 -7.51 17.77
CA LYS A 78 -30.26 -8.03 18.74
C LYS A 78 -29.36 -9.13 18.17
N THR A 79 -29.60 -9.55 16.93
CA THR A 79 -28.87 -10.66 16.32
C THR A 79 -27.77 -10.10 15.45
N ILE A 80 -26.53 -10.43 15.77
CA ILE A 80 -25.38 -10.22 14.89
C ILE A 80 -25.04 -11.54 14.21
N LYS A 81 -24.88 -11.49 12.90
CA LYS A 81 -24.49 -12.63 12.09
C LYS A 81 -23.16 -12.32 11.44
N ILE A 82 -22.15 -13.11 11.76
CA ILE A 82 -20.80 -13.00 11.24
C ILE A 82 -20.56 -14.15 10.28
N LYS A 83 -20.10 -13.85 9.06
CA LYS A 83 -19.77 -14.85 8.05
C LYS A 83 -18.30 -14.72 7.69
N LEU A 84 -17.55 -15.81 7.82
CA LEU A 84 -16.17 -15.86 7.33
C LEU A 84 -16.13 -15.79 5.80
N ASN A 85 -14.99 -15.34 5.26
CA ASN A 85 -14.70 -15.48 3.84
C ASN A 85 -14.82 -16.96 3.42
N ASP A 86 -15.30 -17.23 2.20
CA ASP A 86 -15.65 -18.60 1.75
C ASP A 86 -14.46 -19.58 1.75
N SER A 87 -13.22 -19.09 1.80
CA SER A 87 -11.99 -19.89 1.95
C SER A 87 -11.63 -20.25 3.39
N LEU A 88 -12.29 -19.66 4.38
CA LEU A 88 -11.98 -19.78 5.81
C LEU A 88 -13.07 -20.57 6.54
N LYS A 89 -12.64 -21.39 7.50
CA LYS A 89 -13.53 -22.25 8.29
C LYS A 89 -12.95 -22.46 9.68
N PHE A 90 -13.85 -22.63 10.64
CA PHE A 90 -13.53 -23.06 11.99
C PHE A 90 -13.45 -24.59 12.06
N ASN A 91 -12.50 -25.09 12.84
CA ASN A 91 -12.39 -26.46 13.25
C ASN A 91 -13.27 -26.72 14.48
N LEU A 92 -14.52 -27.10 14.24
CA LEU A 92 -15.51 -27.38 15.29
C LEU A 92 -15.13 -28.58 16.19
N ASP A 93 -14.17 -29.41 15.79
CA ASP A 93 -13.66 -30.51 16.62
C ASP A 93 -12.67 -30.02 17.70
N ASN A 94 -12.22 -28.77 17.62
CA ASN A 94 -11.34 -28.13 18.60
C ASN A 94 -12.10 -27.05 19.40
N PRO A 95 -12.71 -27.38 20.55
CA PRO A 95 -13.51 -26.44 21.34
C PRO A 95 -12.70 -25.28 21.93
N GLU A 96 -11.38 -25.37 21.97
CA GLU A 96 -10.49 -24.30 22.44
C GLU A 96 -10.12 -23.29 21.35
N GLU A 97 -10.50 -23.57 20.09
CA GLU A 97 -10.18 -22.71 18.96
C GLU A 97 -10.93 -21.37 19.03
N ILE A 98 -12.17 -21.38 19.53
CA ILE A 98 -13.01 -20.20 19.60
C ILE A 98 -13.49 -20.01 21.03
N ARG A 99 -13.14 -18.86 21.60
CA ARG A 99 -13.62 -18.44 22.91
C ARG A 99 -14.38 -17.14 22.75
N ILE A 100 -15.63 -17.14 23.18
CA ILE A 100 -16.50 -15.95 23.20
C ILE A 100 -16.88 -15.71 24.66
N THR A 101 -16.54 -14.54 25.17
CA THR A 101 -16.93 -14.08 26.50
C THR A 101 -18.11 -13.11 26.39
N GLU A 102 -18.55 -12.55 27.52
CA GLU A 102 -19.55 -11.49 27.50
C GLU A 102 -19.08 -10.26 26.71
N THR A 103 -17.78 -10.01 26.55
CA THR A 103 -17.28 -8.76 25.93
C THR A 103 -16.28 -8.97 24.82
N SER A 104 -15.83 -10.20 24.55
CA SER A 104 -14.74 -10.43 23.60
C SER A 104 -14.87 -11.73 22.83
N ILE A 105 -14.16 -11.80 21.71
CA ILE A 105 -13.96 -13.01 20.92
C ILE A 105 -12.45 -13.26 20.74
N THR A 106 -12.06 -14.52 20.81
CA THR A 106 -10.73 -14.99 20.40
C THR A 106 -10.91 -16.19 19.49
N SER A 107 -10.45 -16.06 18.25
CA SER A 107 -10.43 -17.13 17.24
C SER A 107 -9.27 -16.92 16.27
N PRO A 108 -8.98 -17.88 15.37
CA PRO A 108 -7.96 -17.69 14.33
C PRO A 108 -8.23 -16.56 13.34
N HIS A 109 -9.50 -16.11 13.20
CA HIS A 109 -9.91 -15.20 12.13
C HIS A 109 -10.50 -13.87 12.62
N ILE A 110 -11.00 -13.84 13.86
CA ILE A 110 -11.67 -12.70 14.48
C ILE A 110 -11.26 -12.63 15.93
N ARG A 111 -10.72 -11.48 16.35
CA ARG A 111 -10.23 -11.29 17.72
C ARG A 111 -10.47 -9.86 18.17
N GLY A 112 -10.77 -9.69 19.45
CA GLY A 112 -10.92 -8.40 20.10
C GLY A 112 -12.23 -8.28 20.87
N ASP A 113 -12.50 -7.05 21.30
CA ASP A 113 -13.63 -6.72 22.15
C ASP A 113 -14.81 -6.21 21.32
N PHE A 114 -16.00 -6.61 21.74
CA PHE A 114 -17.26 -6.09 21.21
C PHE A 114 -17.61 -4.77 21.90
N LEU A 115 -18.37 -3.93 21.20
CA LEU A 115 -18.94 -2.73 21.84
C LEU A 115 -19.97 -3.08 22.93
N PHE A 116 -20.73 -4.16 22.72
CA PHE A 116 -21.86 -4.52 23.57
C PHE A 116 -21.73 -5.93 24.13
N PRO A 117 -22.30 -6.18 25.33
CA PRO A 117 -22.29 -7.50 25.92
C PRO A 117 -22.98 -8.56 25.04
N ILE A 118 -22.30 -9.68 24.84
CA ILE A 118 -22.82 -10.90 24.23
C ILE A 118 -23.57 -11.71 25.28
N LEU A 119 -24.83 -12.04 24.99
CA LEU A 119 -25.68 -12.86 25.84
C LEU A 119 -25.55 -14.34 25.50
N THR A 120 -25.58 -14.67 24.20
CA THR A 120 -25.40 -16.04 23.71
C THR A 120 -24.68 -16.02 22.38
N SER A 121 -24.03 -17.14 22.06
CA SER A 121 -23.38 -17.37 20.78
C SER A 121 -23.73 -18.77 20.25
N GLU A 122 -23.85 -18.87 18.93
CA GLU A 122 -23.94 -20.12 18.19
C GLU A 122 -22.83 -20.10 17.13
N ILE A 123 -22.01 -21.15 17.12
CA ILE A 123 -20.87 -21.27 16.23
C ILE A 123 -21.15 -22.38 15.22
N LYS A 124 -20.90 -22.09 13.95
CA LYS A 124 -20.96 -23.03 12.82
C LYS A 124 -19.63 -23.00 12.07
N GLU A 125 -19.48 -23.89 11.09
CA GLU A 125 -18.21 -24.09 10.36
C GLU A 125 -17.66 -22.81 9.72
N ASN A 126 -18.51 -21.88 9.28
CA ASN A 126 -18.09 -20.62 8.62
C ASN A 126 -18.89 -19.40 9.10
N GLU A 127 -19.62 -19.53 10.19
CA GLU A 127 -20.61 -18.54 10.62
C GLU A 127 -20.67 -18.51 12.15
N ILE A 128 -20.78 -17.30 12.71
CA ILE A 128 -21.06 -17.09 14.13
C ILE A 128 -22.33 -16.26 14.23
N ILE A 129 -23.28 -16.71 15.03
CA ILE A 129 -24.48 -15.97 15.37
C ILE A 129 -24.36 -15.53 16.83
N LEU A 130 -24.48 -14.24 17.09
CA LEU A 130 -24.41 -13.64 18.41
C LEU A 130 -25.74 -12.99 18.76
N ILE A 131 -26.18 -13.12 20.00
CA ILE A 131 -27.28 -12.33 20.56
C ILE A 131 -26.68 -11.33 21.54
N ILE A 132 -26.88 -10.04 21.31
CA ILE A 132 -26.37 -8.96 22.15
C ILE A 132 -27.45 -8.37 23.08
N ASN A 133 -27.01 -7.73 24.15
CA ASN A 133 -27.90 -6.91 24.98
C ASN A 133 -28.33 -5.64 24.22
N GLU A 134 -29.52 -5.13 24.53
CA GLU A 134 -30.13 -4.01 23.79
C GLU A 134 -29.34 -2.71 23.96
N TYR A 135 -29.26 -1.91 22.88
CA TYR A 135 -28.62 -0.60 22.93
C TYR A 135 -29.35 0.31 23.91
N PRO A 136 -28.67 1.02 24.84
CA PRO A 136 -29.34 1.83 25.86
C PRO A 136 -30.25 2.96 25.34
N ASN A 137 -30.17 3.33 24.05
CA ASN A 137 -30.87 4.51 23.51
C ASN A 137 -32.02 4.23 22.52
N THR A 138 -32.44 2.99 22.29
CA THR A 138 -33.55 2.69 21.34
C THR A 138 -34.94 2.62 21.97
N ALA A 139 -35.08 2.91 23.27
CA ALA A 139 -36.38 2.80 23.93
C ALA A 139 -37.41 3.86 23.48
N ASN A 140 -37.02 4.93 22.76
CA ASN A 140 -37.92 6.05 22.44
C ASN A 140 -37.69 6.81 21.10
N SER A 141 -36.82 6.38 20.19
CA SER A 141 -36.69 7.04 18.87
C SER A 141 -37.21 6.17 17.74
N ASN A 142 -38.07 6.73 16.89
CA ASN A 142 -38.47 6.16 15.59
C ASN A 142 -37.35 6.25 14.54
N ASP A 143 -36.10 6.46 14.96
CA ASP A 143 -34.98 6.59 14.04
C ASP A 143 -34.55 5.20 13.56
N PRO A 144 -34.28 5.04 12.25
CA PRO A 144 -33.77 3.79 11.71
C PRO A 144 -32.52 3.39 12.48
N ILE A 145 -32.43 2.10 12.84
CA ILE A 145 -31.34 1.46 13.59
C ILE A 145 -30.01 2.18 13.31
N ASP A 146 -29.49 2.90 14.32
CA ASP A 146 -28.15 3.49 14.31
C ASP A 146 -27.17 2.35 13.98
N LYS A 147 -26.79 2.17 12.70
CA LYS A 147 -25.95 1.05 12.26
C LYS A 147 -24.56 1.26 12.86
N TRP A 148 -24.20 0.40 13.80
CA TRP A 148 -22.87 0.35 14.36
C TRP A 148 -21.86 -0.04 13.25
N PRO A 149 -20.78 0.71 13.00
CA PRO A 149 -19.95 0.51 11.81
C PRO A 149 -19.03 -0.73 11.84
N VAL A 150 -18.57 -1.13 13.03
CA VAL A 150 -17.43 -2.04 13.18
C VAL A 150 -17.67 -3.06 14.27
N LEU A 151 -17.62 -4.35 13.96
CA LEU A 151 -17.92 -5.39 14.96
C LEU A 151 -17.00 -5.34 16.19
N ILE A 152 -15.70 -5.19 15.96
CA ILE A 152 -14.65 -5.18 16.98
C ILE A 152 -14.23 -3.74 17.24
N THR A 153 -14.10 -3.35 18.51
CA THR A 153 -13.87 -1.98 18.95
C THR A 153 -12.51 -1.75 19.61
N GLY A 154 -11.69 -2.78 19.69
CA GLY A 154 -10.40 -2.76 20.36
C GLY A 154 -10.18 -4.06 21.11
N GLY A 155 -9.55 -3.97 22.28
CA GLY A 155 -9.16 -5.11 23.12
C GLY A 155 -7.65 -5.31 23.17
N GLU A 156 -7.23 -6.37 23.86
CA GLU A 156 -5.81 -6.67 24.10
C GLU A 156 -5.06 -7.13 22.83
N ASP A 157 -5.71 -7.94 21.98
CA ASP A 157 -5.14 -8.46 20.72
C ASP A 157 -6.21 -8.49 19.61
N PRO A 158 -6.64 -7.33 19.09
CA PRO A 158 -7.63 -7.28 18.03
C PRO A 158 -7.04 -7.81 16.71
N ASP A 159 -7.86 -8.43 15.85
CA ASP A 159 -7.36 -8.93 14.57
C ASP A 159 -6.99 -7.79 13.59
N PRO A 160 -6.05 -8.02 12.66
CA PRO A 160 -5.53 -6.97 11.78
C PRO A 160 -6.60 -6.31 10.90
N TYR A 161 -7.63 -7.06 10.51
CA TYR A 161 -8.72 -6.54 9.70
C TYR A 161 -9.60 -5.59 10.51
N SER A 162 -9.96 -5.98 11.74
CA SER A 162 -10.65 -5.13 12.70
C SER A 162 -9.90 -3.82 12.95
N LEU A 163 -8.60 -3.88 13.20
CA LEU A 163 -7.75 -2.69 13.39
C LEU A 163 -7.80 -1.75 12.17
N TYR A 164 -7.79 -2.30 10.95
CA TYR A 164 -7.95 -1.50 9.74
C TYR A 164 -9.32 -0.83 9.66
N LEU A 165 -10.41 -1.54 9.97
CA LEU A 165 -11.76 -0.96 10.00
C LEU A 165 -11.87 0.19 11.02
N LEU A 166 -11.24 0.05 12.20
CA LEU A 166 -11.18 1.13 13.19
C LEU A 166 -10.43 2.36 12.67
N SER A 167 -9.38 2.15 11.89
CA SER A 167 -8.66 3.26 11.25
C SER A 167 -9.54 4.00 10.24
N GLU A 168 -10.23 3.28 9.35
CA GLU A 168 -11.10 3.91 8.34
C GLU A 168 -12.31 4.59 8.98
N LEU A 169 -12.88 4.01 10.04
CA LEU A 169 -13.92 4.67 10.83
C LEU A 169 -13.43 6.01 11.39
N SER A 170 -12.24 5.99 11.99
CA SER A 170 -11.63 7.17 12.59
C SER A 170 -11.37 8.26 11.53
N LYS A 171 -10.95 7.86 10.33
CA LYS A 171 -10.72 8.75 9.19
C LYS A 171 -12.02 9.40 8.69
N ILE A 172 -13.08 8.62 8.50
CA ILE A 172 -14.41 9.13 8.10
C ILE A 172 -14.98 10.06 9.18
N SER A 173 -14.69 9.78 10.45
CA SER A 173 -15.08 10.61 11.59
C SER A 173 -14.14 11.80 11.85
N GLU A 174 -13.19 12.06 10.95
CA GLU A 174 -12.18 13.13 11.04
C GLU A 174 -11.35 13.12 12.34
N LYS A 175 -11.15 11.93 12.93
CA LYS A 175 -10.31 11.73 14.12
C LYS A 175 -8.92 11.24 13.73
N ALA A 176 -8.07 12.20 13.36
CA ALA A 176 -6.71 11.91 12.91
C ALA A 176 -5.88 11.09 13.91
N GLU A 177 -5.98 11.36 15.21
CA GLU A 177 -5.26 10.63 16.27
C GLU A 177 -5.57 9.13 16.22
N PHE A 178 -6.85 8.75 16.25
CA PHE A 178 -7.28 7.35 16.22
C PHE A 178 -7.04 6.71 14.85
N TYR A 179 -7.16 7.46 13.76
CA TYR A 179 -6.83 6.99 12.42
C TYR A 179 -5.38 6.49 12.37
N TYR A 180 -4.42 7.33 12.78
CA TYR A 180 -3.02 6.95 12.75
C TYR A 180 -2.70 5.82 13.74
N PHE A 181 -3.27 5.86 14.94
CA PHE A 181 -3.06 4.80 15.93
C PHE A 181 -3.47 3.43 15.37
N TRP A 182 -4.72 3.31 14.91
CA TRP A 182 -5.25 2.02 14.42
C TRP A 182 -4.63 1.58 13.09
N LEU A 183 -4.28 2.52 12.21
CA LEU A 183 -3.57 2.21 10.97
C LEU A 183 -2.19 1.59 11.26
N ILE A 184 -1.44 2.17 12.22
CA ILE A 184 -0.14 1.64 12.63
C ILE A 184 -0.29 0.26 13.28
N GLN A 185 -1.25 0.10 14.19
CA GLN A 185 -1.52 -1.19 14.82
C GLN A 185 -1.87 -2.26 13.78
N ALA A 186 -2.77 -1.97 12.84
CA ALA A 186 -3.13 -2.88 11.76
C ALA A 186 -1.91 -3.27 10.91
N ALA A 187 -1.07 -2.28 10.55
CA ALA A 187 0.14 -2.51 9.76
C ALA A 187 1.16 -3.39 10.52
N GLU A 188 1.34 -3.14 11.83
CA GLU A 188 2.22 -3.94 12.69
C GLU A 188 1.75 -5.39 12.79
N HIS A 189 0.44 -5.61 12.90
CA HIS A 189 -0.18 -6.94 12.88
C HIS A 189 -0.24 -7.58 11.49
N GLY A 190 0.41 -7.00 10.49
CA GLY A 190 0.59 -7.61 9.18
C GLY A 190 -0.49 -7.30 8.15
N PHE A 191 -1.41 -6.37 8.43
CA PHE A 191 -2.42 -5.98 7.45
C PHE A 191 -1.77 -5.20 6.30
N GLU A 192 -1.67 -5.86 5.14
CA GLU A 192 -0.87 -5.42 4.00
C GLU A 192 -1.32 -4.06 3.44
N LEU A 193 -2.64 -3.84 3.34
CA LEU A 193 -3.19 -2.56 2.89
C LEU A 193 -2.83 -1.42 3.85
N SER A 194 -2.78 -1.69 5.17
CA SER A 194 -2.35 -0.70 6.16
C SER A 194 -0.87 -0.39 6.01
N GLN A 195 -0.01 -1.39 5.79
CA GLN A 195 1.42 -1.18 5.55
C GLN A 195 1.65 -0.28 4.33
N LYS A 196 1.01 -0.58 3.19
CA LYS A 196 1.11 0.24 1.98
C LYS A 196 0.57 1.64 2.21
N SER A 197 -0.65 1.77 2.74
CA SER A 197 -1.31 3.07 2.93
C SER A 197 -0.52 3.97 3.88
N PHE A 198 0.02 3.40 4.97
CA PHE A 198 0.83 4.14 5.91
C PHE A 198 2.18 4.54 5.30
N ALA A 199 2.85 3.65 4.55
CA ALA A 199 4.06 3.99 3.81
C ALA A 199 3.85 5.17 2.85
N MET A 200 2.74 5.19 2.10
CA MET A 200 2.39 6.30 1.18
C MET A 200 2.15 7.62 1.92
N ASN A 201 1.49 7.58 3.08
CA ASN A 201 1.27 8.76 3.92
C ASN A 201 2.60 9.34 4.43
N LEU A 202 3.47 8.48 4.95
CA LEU A 202 4.81 8.85 5.42
C LEU A 202 5.65 9.44 4.29
N LEU A 203 5.60 8.84 3.09
CA LEU A 203 6.30 9.33 1.90
C LEU A 203 5.83 10.75 1.52
N SER A 204 4.52 10.97 1.53
CA SER A 204 3.90 12.28 1.25
C SER A 204 4.30 13.32 2.31
N GLY A 205 4.42 12.88 3.56
CA GLY A 205 4.96 13.64 4.69
C GLY A 205 6.48 13.78 4.72
N ARG A 206 7.21 13.28 3.71
CA ARG A 206 8.68 13.29 3.60
C ARG A 206 9.41 12.58 4.75
N LYS A 207 8.74 11.60 5.38
CA LYS A 207 9.29 10.70 6.40
C LYS A 207 9.86 9.46 5.72
N PHE A 208 10.99 9.65 5.01
CA PHE A 208 11.50 8.65 4.06
C PHE A 208 11.91 7.34 4.74
N GLU A 209 12.66 7.38 5.84
CA GLU A 209 13.10 6.18 6.56
C GLU A 209 11.92 5.36 7.09
N GLN A 210 10.94 6.01 7.71
CA GLN A 210 9.69 5.36 8.14
C GLN A 210 8.98 4.72 6.95
N ALA A 211 8.84 5.45 5.84
CA ALA A 211 8.19 4.97 4.64
C ALA A 211 8.91 3.73 4.08
N MET A 212 10.24 3.75 4.02
CA MET A 212 11.02 2.63 3.49
C MET A 212 10.91 1.40 4.39
N TYR A 213 10.84 1.57 5.72
CA TYR A 213 10.57 0.45 6.64
C TYR A 213 9.25 -0.25 6.28
N TRP A 214 8.17 0.53 6.12
CA TRP A 214 6.85 -0.03 5.80
C TRP A 214 6.74 -0.60 4.39
N PHE A 215 7.34 0.06 3.39
CA PHE A 215 7.45 -0.52 2.04
C PHE A 215 8.26 -1.81 2.05
N THR A 216 9.33 -1.91 2.84
CA THR A 216 10.15 -3.13 2.93
C THR A 216 9.31 -4.28 3.47
N ARG A 217 8.55 -4.06 4.54
CA ARG A 217 7.64 -5.07 5.08
C ARG A 217 6.58 -5.51 4.06
N TYR A 218 5.93 -4.54 3.43
CA TYR A 218 4.89 -4.81 2.44
C TYR A 218 5.43 -5.53 1.20
N ALA A 219 6.60 -5.13 0.70
CA ALA A 219 7.26 -5.78 -0.43
C ALA A 219 7.67 -7.23 -0.09
N ILE A 220 8.10 -7.51 1.14
CA ILE A 220 8.45 -8.88 1.56
C ILE A 220 7.22 -9.79 1.55
N SER A 221 6.04 -9.32 1.95
CA SER A 221 4.82 -10.15 1.98
C SER A 221 4.16 -10.29 0.60
N THR A 222 4.13 -9.22 -0.19
CA THR A 222 3.33 -9.16 -1.44
C THR A 222 4.15 -9.24 -2.72
N ARG A 223 5.46 -9.00 -2.66
CA ARG A 223 6.32 -8.75 -3.82
C ARG A 223 5.89 -7.56 -4.69
N ASP A 224 5.18 -6.59 -4.12
CA ASP A 224 4.74 -5.38 -4.83
C ASP A 224 5.92 -4.66 -5.52
N GLU A 225 5.83 -4.56 -6.85
CA GLU A 225 6.89 -4.01 -7.72
C GLU A 225 7.21 -2.55 -7.37
N PHE A 226 6.17 -1.74 -7.18
CA PHE A 226 6.31 -0.32 -6.86
C PHE A 226 7.14 -0.10 -5.59
N SER A 227 6.82 -0.84 -4.53
CA SER A 227 7.52 -0.74 -3.25
C SER A 227 8.99 -1.11 -3.39
N GLN A 228 9.30 -2.18 -4.12
CA GLN A 228 10.68 -2.60 -4.38
C GLN A 228 11.46 -1.55 -5.19
N VAL A 229 10.85 -0.93 -6.20
CA VAL A 229 11.47 0.16 -6.98
C VAL A 229 11.77 1.38 -6.11
N VAL A 230 10.82 1.80 -5.26
CA VAL A 230 11.00 2.95 -4.37
C VAL A 230 12.09 2.69 -3.34
N ILE A 231 12.16 1.48 -2.77
CA ILE A 231 13.26 1.07 -1.87
C ILE A 231 14.60 1.13 -2.60
N ALA A 232 14.69 0.55 -3.80
CA ALA A 232 15.92 0.57 -4.58
C ALA A 232 16.37 2.00 -4.90
N GLN A 233 15.44 2.88 -5.28
CA GLN A 233 15.76 4.28 -5.53
C GLN A 233 16.32 4.98 -4.28
N TYR A 234 15.64 4.82 -3.14
CA TYR A 234 16.13 5.38 -1.88
C TYR A 234 17.55 4.88 -1.55
N LEU A 235 17.80 3.58 -1.72
CA LEU A 235 19.11 2.98 -1.44
C LEU A 235 20.25 3.61 -2.24
N PHE A 236 20.08 4.11 -3.47
CA PHE A 236 21.20 4.78 -4.15
C PHE A 236 21.14 6.32 -4.13
N GLU A 237 20.05 6.92 -3.62
CA GLU A 237 19.88 8.37 -3.53
C GLU A 237 20.06 8.95 -2.11
N ALA A 238 20.05 8.11 -1.06
CA ALA A 238 20.04 8.56 0.34
C ALA A 238 21.21 9.50 0.71
N LYS A 239 22.41 9.26 0.17
CA LYS A 239 23.65 10.03 0.44
C LYS A 239 24.05 10.05 1.92
N ASP A 240 23.66 9.02 2.65
CA ASP A 240 24.00 8.75 4.05
C ASP A 240 24.36 7.25 4.22
N GLU A 241 24.40 6.77 5.47
CA GLU A 241 24.69 5.36 5.82
C GLU A 241 23.70 4.32 5.24
N ASN A 242 22.55 4.76 4.74
CA ASN A 242 21.59 3.90 4.05
C ASN A 242 21.96 3.67 2.58
N THR A 243 22.93 4.43 2.04
CA THR A 243 23.36 4.33 0.64
C THR A 243 23.92 2.93 0.33
N ASP A 244 23.34 2.25 -0.66
CA ASP A 244 23.65 0.88 -1.08
C ASP A 244 23.29 0.63 -2.56
N PRO A 245 24.07 1.16 -3.48
CA PRO A 245 23.80 0.99 -4.91
C PRO A 245 23.92 -0.47 -5.37
N VAL A 246 24.73 -1.28 -4.69
CA VAL A 246 24.86 -2.72 -4.97
C VAL A 246 23.56 -3.44 -4.62
N LEU A 247 22.99 -3.16 -3.45
CA LEU A 247 21.71 -3.75 -3.06
C LEU A 247 20.57 -3.28 -3.99
N ALA A 248 20.54 -2.00 -4.34
CA ALA A 248 19.57 -1.45 -5.28
C ALA A 248 19.64 -2.14 -6.66
N GLU A 249 20.83 -2.33 -7.22
CA GLU A 249 21.02 -3.02 -8.49
C GLU A 249 20.44 -4.45 -8.44
N ASN A 250 20.70 -5.20 -7.36
CA ASN A 250 20.18 -6.55 -7.22
C ASN A 250 18.65 -6.59 -7.18
N ILE A 251 18.00 -5.68 -6.44
CA ILE A 251 16.53 -5.57 -6.39
C ILE A 251 15.99 -5.29 -7.79
N LEU A 252 16.53 -4.28 -8.48
CA LEU A 252 16.06 -3.87 -9.80
C LEU A 252 16.27 -4.96 -10.85
N ILE A 253 17.42 -5.65 -10.86
CA ILE A 253 17.68 -6.75 -11.79
C ILE A 253 16.73 -7.92 -11.55
N ASN A 254 16.42 -8.26 -10.30
CA ASN A 254 15.45 -9.32 -9.99
C ASN A 254 14.06 -8.97 -10.52
N LEU A 255 13.60 -7.71 -10.33
CA LEU A 255 12.35 -7.26 -10.91
C LEU A 255 12.33 -7.38 -12.44
N VAL A 256 13.40 -6.97 -13.14
CA VAL A 256 13.45 -7.12 -14.62
C VAL A 256 13.39 -8.59 -15.04
N LYS A 257 14.06 -9.49 -14.30
CA LYS A 257 14.01 -10.94 -14.54
C LYS A 257 12.62 -11.53 -14.32
N GLU A 258 11.84 -10.95 -13.41
CA GLU A 258 10.45 -11.31 -13.12
C GLU A 258 9.46 -10.74 -14.15
N GLY A 259 9.93 -9.87 -15.05
CA GLY A 259 9.14 -9.33 -16.17
C GLY A 259 8.76 -7.86 -16.02
N ALA A 260 9.14 -7.21 -14.91
CA ALA A 260 8.95 -5.78 -14.72
C ALA A 260 9.77 -4.97 -15.75
N LYS A 261 9.20 -3.87 -16.23
CA LYS A 261 9.84 -3.02 -17.25
C LYS A 261 10.37 -1.72 -16.67
N ASP A 262 9.62 -1.13 -15.74
CA ASP A 262 9.95 0.13 -15.09
C ASP A 262 11.34 0.16 -14.40
N PRO A 263 11.84 -0.94 -13.81
CA PRO A 263 13.18 -0.98 -13.22
C PRO A 263 14.33 -0.66 -14.19
N LEU A 264 14.15 -0.84 -15.51
CA LEU A 264 15.19 -0.57 -16.51
C LEU A 264 15.62 0.90 -16.51
N TYR A 265 14.67 1.83 -16.33
CA TYR A 265 14.98 3.25 -16.15
C TYR A 265 15.92 3.47 -14.96
N TYR A 266 15.61 2.87 -13.81
CA TYR A 266 16.38 3.03 -12.57
C TYR A 266 17.76 2.40 -12.67
N LEU A 267 17.89 1.24 -13.32
CA LEU A 267 19.20 0.64 -13.62
C LEU A 267 20.04 1.57 -14.50
N GLY A 268 19.43 2.14 -15.54
CA GLY A 268 20.07 3.15 -16.37
C GLY A 268 20.55 4.36 -15.57
N TYR A 269 19.67 4.91 -14.73
CA TYR A 269 19.99 6.06 -13.91
C TYR A 269 21.08 5.78 -12.86
N LEU A 270 21.02 4.63 -12.20
CA LEU A 270 22.00 4.15 -11.21
C LEU A 270 23.40 4.05 -11.83
N HIS A 271 23.51 3.49 -13.03
CA HIS A 271 24.78 3.34 -13.75
C HIS A 271 25.36 4.65 -14.33
N LEU A 272 24.56 5.73 -14.34
CA LEU A 272 25.05 7.09 -14.63
C LEU A 272 25.56 7.80 -13.37
N GLN A 273 25.22 7.33 -12.17
CA GLN A 273 25.64 7.98 -10.92
C GLN A 273 27.08 7.65 -10.58
N LYS A 274 27.84 8.66 -10.16
CA LYS A 274 29.19 8.50 -9.60
C LYS A 274 29.07 8.56 -8.08
N MET A 275 29.34 7.45 -7.41
CA MET A 275 29.20 7.29 -5.96
C MET A 275 30.41 6.56 -5.39
N GLU A 276 30.67 6.75 -4.09
CA GLU A 276 31.68 5.98 -3.39
C GLU A 276 31.29 4.50 -3.37
N ASN A 277 32.27 3.59 -3.54
CA ASN A 277 32.06 2.14 -3.53
C ASN A 277 31.06 1.61 -4.58
N TRP A 278 30.87 2.34 -5.68
CA TRP A 278 30.04 1.94 -6.82
C TRP A 278 30.84 2.04 -8.13
N ASN A 279 30.86 0.96 -8.92
CA ASN A 279 31.43 1.03 -10.26
C ASN A 279 30.32 1.37 -11.25
N ASN A 280 30.23 2.63 -11.64
CA ASN A 280 29.28 3.08 -12.63
C ASN A 280 29.70 2.61 -14.04
N ASP A 281 28.75 2.17 -14.86
CA ASP A 281 28.99 1.83 -16.27
C ASP A 281 28.04 2.60 -17.17
N GLU A 282 28.51 3.73 -17.70
CA GLU A 282 27.70 4.60 -18.56
C GLU A 282 27.25 3.88 -19.86
N LYS A 283 28.03 2.93 -20.38
CA LYS A 283 27.63 2.16 -21.58
C LYS A 283 26.48 1.21 -21.26
N LEU A 284 26.57 0.54 -20.12
CA LEU A 284 25.50 -0.30 -19.61
C LEU A 284 24.24 0.52 -19.29
N ALA A 285 24.41 1.74 -18.76
CA ALA A 285 23.31 2.67 -18.56
C ALA A 285 22.54 2.96 -19.86
N VAL A 286 23.26 3.36 -20.92
CA VAL A 286 22.65 3.62 -22.24
C VAL A 286 21.89 2.39 -22.74
N LYS A 287 22.45 1.18 -22.54
CA LYS A 287 21.80 -0.07 -22.93
C LYS A 287 20.47 -0.30 -22.17
N TYR A 288 20.44 -0.13 -20.85
CA TYR A 288 19.21 -0.25 -20.07
C TYR A 288 18.16 0.78 -20.48
N LEU A 289 18.56 2.04 -20.69
CA LEU A 289 17.64 3.10 -21.09
C LEU A 289 17.06 2.85 -22.50
N GLN A 290 17.87 2.35 -23.45
CA GLN A 290 17.40 1.95 -24.77
C GLN A 290 16.35 0.84 -24.67
N GLU A 291 16.64 -0.19 -23.88
CA GLU A 291 15.72 -1.30 -23.66
C GLU A 291 14.41 -0.84 -23.01
N SER A 292 14.48 0.09 -22.04
CA SER A 292 13.28 0.68 -21.44
C SER A 292 12.43 1.35 -22.53
N CYS A 293 13.01 2.24 -23.33
CA CYS A 293 12.28 2.91 -24.42
C CYS A 293 11.62 1.93 -25.39
N GLU A 294 12.28 0.81 -25.72
CA GLU A 294 11.73 -0.23 -26.60
C GLU A 294 10.57 -1.01 -25.97
N GLN A 295 10.57 -1.22 -24.66
CA GLN A 295 9.61 -2.11 -23.98
C GLN A 295 8.37 -1.42 -23.40
N ASN A 296 8.50 -0.17 -22.95
CA ASN A 296 7.40 0.56 -22.29
C ASN A 296 7.23 2.00 -22.80
N ASN A 297 7.98 2.44 -23.82
CA ASN A 297 7.98 3.84 -24.27
C ASN A 297 8.25 4.86 -23.13
N ASP A 298 8.99 4.47 -22.09
CA ASP A 298 9.21 5.32 -20.91
C ASP A 298 9.82 6.68 -21.29
N CYS A 299 9.07 7.75 -21.00
CA CYS A 299 9.46 9.12 -21.32
C CYS A 299 10.74 9.55 -20.61
N LEU A 300 11.00 9.03 -19.41
CA LEU A 300 12.16 9.42 -18.61
C LEU A 300 13.45 8.81 -19.14
N SER A 301 13.39 7.56 -19.58
CA SER A 301 14.47 6.88 -20.28
C SER A 301 14.82 7.59 -21.57
N MET A 302 13.81 8.08 -22.32
CA MET A 302 14.04 8.88 -23.52
C MET A 302 14.76 10.20 -23.18
N GLN A 303 14.39 10.87 -22.09
CA GLN A 303 15.07 12.09 -21.64
C GLN A 303 16.53 11.83 -21.25
N LEU A 304 16.80 10.80 -20.45
CA LEU A 304 18.17 10.43 -20.08
C LEU A 304 19.01 9.99 -21.28
N LEU A 305 18.42 9.26 -22.24
CA LEU A 305 19.10 8.93 -23.50
C LEU A 305 19.44 10.18 -24.31
N ALA A 306 18.52 11.15 -24.37
CA ALA A 306 18.78 12.41 -25.05
C ALA A 306 20.02 13.12 -24.46
N ASP A 307 20.10 13.17 -23.13
CA ASP A 307 21.24 13.75 -22.41
C ASP A 307 22.53 12.96 -22.64
N CYS A 308 22.45 11.62 -22.65
CA CYS A 308 23.59 10.76 -22.95
C CYS A 308 24.14 11.03 -24.35
N TYR A 309 23.28 11.09 -25.38
CA TYR A 309 23.70 11.38 -26.76
C TYR A 309 24.24 12.80 -26.92
N LYS A 310 23.64 13.82 -26.30
CA LYS A 310 24.10 15.22 -26.39
C LYS A 310 25.48 15.40 -25.74
N SER A 311 25.76 14.65 -24.69
CA SER A 311 26.97 14.76 -23.88
C SER A 311 28.05 13.73 -24.24
N GLY A 312 27.70 12.64 -24.92
CA GLY A 312 28.58 11.50 -25.17
C GLY A 312 28.83 10.62 -23.94
N LEU A 313 27.85 10.53 -23.02
CA LEU A 313 27.95 9.67 -21.83
C LEU A 313 27.58 8.24 -22.21
N GLY A 314 28.53 7.30 -22.05
CA GLY A 314 28.32 5.89 -22.41
C GLY A 314 28.09 5.60 -23.89
N CYS A 315 28.13 6.61 -24.76
CA CYS A 315 27.90 6.48 -26.21
C CYS A 315 28.64 7.57 -27.00
N GLU A 316 28.69 7.42 -28.32
CA GLU A 316 29.19 8.48 -29.17
C GLU A 316 28.27 9.71 -29.10
N ARG A 317 28.89 10.88 -29.02
CA ARG A 317 28.17 12.14 -28.97
C ARG A 317 27.43 12.38 -30.29
N ASP A 318 26.10 12.47 -30.21
CA ASP A 318 25.21 12.73 -31.33
C ASP A 318 24.08 13.67 -30.91
N PHE A 319 24.26 14.97 -31.17
CA PHE A 319 23.25 15.97 -30.87
C PHE A 319 21.94 15.76 -31.63
N LYS A 320 21.98 15.26 -32.87
CA LYS A 320 20.76 15.07 -33.66
C LYS A 320 19.92 13.94 -33.07
N LYS A 321 20.57 12.84 -32.69
CA LYS A 321 19.93 11.73 -32.01
C LYS A 321 19.41 12.13 -30.63
N GLY A 322 20.15 12.96 -29.90
CA GLY A 322 19.68 13.54 -28.65
C GLY A 322 18.39 14.37 -28.82
N ILE A 323 18.37 15.31 -29.77
CA ILE A 323 17.17 16.11 -30.08
C ILE A 323 16.00 15.21 -30.51
N TYR A 324 16.27 14.14 -31.26
CA TYR A 324 15.25 13.17 -31.65
C TYR A 324 14.57 12.51 -30.44
N TYR A 325 15.34 12.00 -29.48
CA TYR A 325 14.77 11.39 -28.27
C TYR A 325 14.03 12.41 -27.39
N GLU A 326 14.50 13.65 -27.31
CA GLU A 326 13.83 14.75 -26.59
C GLU A 326 12.45 15.07 -27.20
N GLN A 327 12.38 15.11 -28.54
CA GLN A 327 11.11 15.27 -29.27
C GLN A 327 10.19 14.06 -29.10
N LEU A 328 10.76 12.84 -29.12
CA LEU A 328 10.01 11.61 -28.92
C LEU A 328 9.38 11.57 -27.53
N ALA A 329 10.14 11.89 -26.47
CA ALA A 329 9.65 11.98 -25.10
C ALA A 329 8.48 12.96 -24.98
N THR A 330 8.63 14.16 -25.56
CA THR A 330 7.58 15.20 -25.56
C THR A 330 6.31 14.70 -26.26
N LYS A 331 6.47 14.03 -27.40
CA LYS A 331 5.34 13.48 -28.16
C LYS A 331 4.64 12.35 -27.40
N THR A 332 5.39 11.47 -26.75
CA THR A 332 4.85 10.37 -25.95
C THR A 332 4.09 10.90 -24.74
N ALA A 333 4.70 11.81 -23.97
CA ALA A 333 4.05 12.45 -22.82
C ALA A 333 2.76 13.19 -23.21
N LEU A 334 2.75 13.86 -24.37
CA LEU A 334 1.53 14.52 -24.88
C LEU A 334 0.44 13.50 -25.22
N LYS A 335 0.79 12.36 -25.81
CA LYS A 335 -0.18 11.28 -26.11
C LYS A 335 -0.78 10.69 -24.83
N GLU A 336 0.06 10.41 -23.83
CA GLU A 336 -0.38 9.90 -22.53
C GLU A 336 -1.37 10.86 -21.87
N LYS A 337 -1.03 12.15 -21.82
CA LYS A 337 -1.90 13.19 -21.26
C LYS A 337 -3.23 13.33 -22.02
N VAL A 338 -3.21 13.20 -23.35
CA VAL A 338 -4.45 13.20 -24.15
C VAL A 338 -5.31 11.99 -23.83
N GLU A 339 -4.72 10.82 -23.62
CA GLU A 339 -5.44 9.60 -23.28
C GLU A 339 -6.02 9.65 -21.85
N GLU A 340 -5.26 10.17 -20.88
CA GLU A 340 -5.73 10.45 -19.52
C GLU A 340 -6.98 11.35 -19.54
N VAL A 341 -6.92 12.47 -20.25
CA VAL A 341 -8.06 13.40 -20.40
C VAL A 341 -9.26 12.72 -21.06
N LYS A 342 -9.05 11.86 -22.06
CA LYS A 342 -10.16 11.10 -22.68
C LYS A 342 -10.79 10.11 -21.71
N ASN A 343 -9.98 9.42 -20.91
CA ASN A 343 -10.47 8.47 -19.92
C ASN A 343 -11.29 9.20 -18.85
N GLU A 344 -10.80 10.34 -18.34
CA GLU A 344 -11.56 11.18 -17.41
C GLU A 344 -12.90 11.66 -18.00
N VAL A 345 -12.93 12.02 -19.28
CA VAL A 345 -14.16 12.45 -19.96
C VAL A 345 -15.12 11.27 -20.18
N THR A 346 -14.61 10.08 -20.47
CA THR A 346 -15.40 8.86 -20.66
C THR A 346 -16.01 8.39 -19.34
N GLU A 347 -15.22 8.32 -18.26
CA GLU A 347 -15.70 8.01 -16.92
C GLU A 347 -16.75 9.01 -16.42
N LYS A 348 -16.55 10.31 -16.71
CA LYS A 348 -17.55 11.34 -16.39
C LYS A 348 -18.84 11.16 -17.20
N LYS A 349 -18.78 10.64 -18.44
CA LYS A 349 -19.95 10.36 -19.28
C LYS A 349 -20.70 9.10 -18.86
N GLU A 350 -19.99 8.02 -18.53
CA GLU A 350 -20.60 6.80 -17.98
C GLU A 350 -21.32 7.09 -16.66
N LYS A 351 -20.73 7.93 -15.79
CA LYS A 351 -21.38 8.45 -14.57
C LYS A 351 -22.61 9.34 -14.81
N ILE A 352 -22.79 9.86 -16.03
CA ILE A 352 -23.97 10.65 -16.44
C ILE A 352 -25.04 9.73 -17.04
N GLU A 353 -24.66 8.67 -17.75
CA GLU A 353 -25.59 7.70 -18.36
C GLU A 353 -26.11 6.66 -17.35
N GLU A 354 -25.35 6.32 -16.31
CA GLU A 354 -25.79 5.43 -15.21
C GLU A 354 -26.70 6.15 -14.18
N LYS A 355 -26.96 7.44 -14.40
CA LYS A 355 -27.77 8.32 -13.54
C LYS A 355 -29.28 8.21 -13.82
N SER A 356 -29.78 6.99 -14.02
CA SER A 356 -31.21 6.73 -14.17
C SER A 356 -31.77 5.66 -13.22
N ASP A 357 -31.13 5.32 -12.09
CA ASP A 357 -31.79 4.82 -10.85
C ASP A 357 -30.80 4.31 -9.76
N ILE A 358 -29.71 5.03 -9.40
CA ILE A 358 -28.87 4.67 -8.24
C ILE A 358 -28.36 5.94 -7.49
N PRO A 359 -28.43 6.02 -6.13
CA PRO A 359 -28.00 7.19 -5.37
C PRO A 359 -26.47 7.46 -5.42
N LEU A 360 -26.13 8.75 -5.42
CA LEU A 360 -24.87 9.39 -5.84
C LEU A 360 -23.63 9.23 -4.93
N ALA A 361 -23.54 8.20 -4.09
CA ALA A 361 -22.53 8.14 -3.01
C ALA A 361 -21.41 7.08 -3.14
N SER A 362 -21.21 6.44 -4.30
CA SER A 362 -20.35 5.25 -4.42
C SER A 362 -18.95 5.43 -5.05
N PHE A 363 -18.41 6.64 -5.21
CA PHE A 363 -17.22 6.83 -6.08
C PHE A 363 -15.92 7.31 -5.44
N ILE A 364 -15.71 7.18 -4.13
CA ILE A 364 -14.44 7.58 -3.51
C ILE A 364 -14.01 6.59 -2.43
N ALA A 365 -13.21 5.56 -2.79
CA ALA A 365 -12.28 4.95 -1.83
C ALA A 365 -11.15 4.10 -2.41
N SER A 366 -11.35 3.19 -3.38
CA SER A 366 -10.45 2.01 -3.44
C SER A 366 -9.53 1.86 -4.67
N ALA A 367 -9.80 2.47 -5.84
CA ALA A 367 -9.00 2.19 -7.04
C ALA A 367 -8.15 3.36 -7.59
N VAL A 368 -8.60 4.61 -7.41
CA VAL A 368 -7.97 5.78 -8.08
C VAL A 368 -6.69 6.26 -7.36
N ALA A 369 -6.52 5.95 -6.07
CA ALA A 369 -5.30 6.30 -5.35
C ALA A 369 -4.09 5.43 -5.75
N VAL A 370 -4.25 4.21 -6.25
CA VAL A 370 -3.09 3.35 -6.50
C VAL A 370 -2.36 3.73 -7.80
N ALA A 371 -3.11 4.05 -8.87
CA ALA A 371 -2.50 4.45 -10.15
C ALA A 371 -1.97 5.90 -10.13
N GLY A 372 -2.73 6.83 -9.53
CA GLY A 372 -2.32 8.24 -9.44
C GLY A 372 -1.19 8.49 -8.43
N VAL A 373 -1.17 7.77 -7.30
CA VAL A 373 -0.17 7.97 -6.25
C VAL A 373 1.14 7.23 -6.55
N ALA A 374 1.17 6.23 -7.42
CA ALA A 374 2.44 5.70 -7.94
C ALA A 374 3.18 6.74 -8.80
N ALA A 375 2.46 7.42 -9.71
CA ALA A 375 2.99 8.52 -10.51
C ALA A 375 3.33 9.75 -9.66
N CYS A 376 2.48 10.11 -8.69
CA CYS A 376 2.72 11.25 -7.78
C CYS A 376 3.82 10.96 -6.75
N GLY A 377 3.94 9.73 -6.24
CA GLY A 377 5.00 9.31 -5.31
C GLY A 377 6.37 9.36 -5.98
N LEU A 378 6.48 8.81 -7.19
CA LEU A 378 7.68 8.92 -8.02
C LEU A 378 7.98 10.37 -8.42
N TYR A 379 6.97 11.17 -8.73
CA TYR A 379 7.13 12.59 -9.06
C TYR A 379 7.54 13.47 -7.86
N VAL A 380 6.96 13.25 -6.68
CA VAL A 380 7.26 13.98 -5.44
C VAL A 380 8.65 13.60 -4.92
N PHE A 381 9.02 12.33 -4.93
CA PHE A 381 10.37 11.87 -4.56
C PHE A 381 11.42 12.53 -5.46
N ARG A 382 11.21 12.53 -6.79
CA ARG A 382 12.11 13.14 -7.78
C ARG A 382 12.28 14.66 -7.64
N ARG A 383 11.24 15.40 -7.21
CA ARG A 383 11.33 16.86 -7.02
C ARG A 383 12.14 17.26 -5.78
N ILE A 384 12.28 16.35 -4.81
CA ILE A 384 13.01 16.59 -3.56
C ILE A 384 14.49 16.26 -3.71
N PHE A 385 14.83 15.22 -4.48
CA PHE A 385 16.22 14.77 -4.66
C PHE A 385 16.94 15.37 -5.89
N ARG A 386 16.21 16.00 -6.83
CA ARG A 386 16.81 16.93 -7.81
C ARG A 386 17.18 18.24 -7.12
N LYS A 387 18.46 18.39 -6.76
CA LYS A 387 19.13 19.69 -6.66
C LYS A 387 20.03 19.87 -7.86
#